data_AF-A0ABD2HJH1-F1
#
_entry.id   AF-A0ABD2HJH1-F1
#
_cell.length_a   1.000
_cell.length_b   1.000
_cell.length_c   1.000
_cell.angle_alpha   90.00
_cell.angle_beta   90.00
_cell.angle_gamma   90.00
#
_symmetry.space_group_name_H-M   'P 1'
#
loop_
_entity.id
_entity.type
_entity.pdbx_description
1 polymer ?
#
loop_
_entity_poly.entity_id
_entity_poly.type
_entity_poly.pdbx_seq_one_letter_code
_entity_poly.pdbx_strand_id
1 'polypeptide(L)'
;MELLGSLGDAADLGLSIGSSISKVIPTHRQCTIELKNQSSKYTLCNPRVYMGSGRCTVPLPPSIQPDSSGEALFAKTPNTARGSVGMFTYDLKDNSTKQCSKKIAVLFKVPFDMKLNSVEYAVGELDVSQECNRDLYREISKKTNITLVSGKAKGPSLKHESENVTILATMSKCNTAVIKVQVSDS
;
A
#
# COMPACT_ATOMS: atom_id res chain seq x y z
N MET A 1 10.76 -31.49 49.73
CA MET A 1 10.94 -32.53 48.70
C MET A 1 9.71 -32.46 47.82
N GLU A 2 9.74 -31.63 46.77
CA GLU A 2 10.35 -31.95 45.45
C GLU A 2 9.58 -33.11 44.79
N LEU A 3 9.10 -33.05 43.54
CA LEU A 3 9.35 -32.19 42.38
C LEU A 3 8.22 -32.48 41.34
N LEU A 4 7.93 -31.50 40.45
CA LEU A 4 7.66 -31.59 38.98
C LEU A 4 7.15 -32.92 38.38
N GLY A 5 6.26 -32.99 37.38
CA GLY A 5 5.86 -32.05 36.33
C GLY A 5 5.17 -32.83 35.18
N SER A 6 4.47 -32.07 34.33
CA SER A 6 3.75 -32.43 33.10
C SER A 6 4.52 -33.34 32.12
N LEU A 7 3.78 -34.13 31.32
CA LEU A 7 3.77 -34.12 29.83
C LEU A 7 3.01 -35.34 29.28
N GLY A 8 1.88 -35.08 28.61
CA GLY A 8 1.23 -36.07 27.74
C GLY A 8 1.93 -36.12 26.38
N ASP A 9 2.07 -37.34 25.88
CA ASP A 9 2.93 -37.80 24.79
C ASP A 9 3.09 -36.88 23.57
N ALA A 10 4.35 -36.57 23.26
CA ALA A 10 4.78 -36.27 21.90
C ALA A 10 5.30 -37.57 21.28
N ALA A 11 4.57 -38.12 20.31
CA ALA A 11 5.06 -39.24 19.52
C ALA A 11 6.24 -38.75 18.66
N ASP A 12 7.41 -39.28 18.98
CA ASP A 12 8.66 -39.17 18.25
C ASP A 12 8.51 -39.82 16.87
N LEU A 13 8.50 -39.01 15.82
CA LEU A 13 8.79 -39.45 14.47
C LEU A 13 10.19 -38.92 14.12
N GLY A 14 11.18 -39.67 14.57
CA GLY A 14 12.55 -39.56 14.11
C GLY A 14 12.62 -39.71 12.60
N LEU A 15 12.96 -38.62 11.92
CA LEU A 15 13.48 -38.65 10.55
C LEU A 15 14.84 -37.95 10.55
N SER A 16 15.89 -38.76 10.64
CA SER A 16 17.24 -38.36 10.23
C SER A 16 17.26 -38.25 8.70
N ILE A 17 17.14 -37.02 8.20
CA ILE A 17 17.44 -36.70 6.81
C ILE A 17 18.16 -35.37 6.81
N GLY A 18 19.39 -35.34 6.28
CA GLY A 18 20.15 -34.12 6.10
C GLY A 18 19.42 -33.16 5.17
N SER A 19 18.54 -32.32 5.71
CA SER A 19 17.89 -31.26 4.96
C SER A 19 18.62 -29.96 5.25
N SER A 20 19.27 -29.39 4.24
CA SER A 20 19.44 -27.94 4.23
C SER A 20 18.06 -27.33 4.48
N ILE A 21 17.87 -26.65 5.61
CA ILE A 21 16.65 -25.89 5.86
C ILE A 21 16.64 -24.79 4.81
N SER A 22 16.04 -25.05 3.65
CA SER A 22 15.73 -24.03 2.67
C SER A 22 14.83 -23.05 3.40
N LYS A 23 15.39 -21.92 3.80
CA LYS A 23 14.65 -20.85 4.48
C LYS A 23 13.39 -20.59 3.66
N VAL A 24 12.23 -21.04 4.15
CA VAL A 24 10.96 -20.90 3.43
C VAL A 24 10.73 -19.41 3.31
N ILE A 25 11.03 -18.85 2.14
CA ILE A 25 10.71 -17.47 1.84
C ILE A 25 9.19 -17.47 1.67
N PRO A 26 8.42 -16.77 2.53
CA PRO A 26 6.99 -16.65 2.28
C PRO A 26 6.85 -16.10 0.87
N THR A 27 6.15 -16.80 -0.02
CA THR A 27 6.09 -16.41 -1.44
C THR A 27 4.96 -15.43 -1.73
N HIS A 28 4.04 -15.30 -0.77
CA HIS A 28 2.88 -14.41 -0.84
C HIS A 28 3.28 -12.96 -0.60
N ARG A 29 2.79 -12.05 -1.44
CA ARG A 29 3.02 -10.61 -1.33
C ARG A 29 1.68 -9.91 -1.45
N GLN A 30 1.37 -9.04 -0.50
CA GLN A 30 0.17 -8.21 -0.56
C GLN A 30 0.41 -6.84 0.08
N CYS A 31 -0.47 -5.91 -0.27
CA CYS A 31 -0.57 -4.59 0.34
C CYS A 31 -2.06 -4.32 0.62
N THR A 32 -2.41 -4.18 1.90
CA THR A 32 -3.67 -3.61 2.34
C THR A 32 -3.54 -2.10 2.33
N ILE A 33 -4.54 -1.40 1.79
CA ILE A 33 -4.66 0.05 1.82
C ILE A 33 -5.78 0.40 2.79
N GLU A 34 -5.48 1.15 3.84
CA GLU A 34 -6.45 1.78 4.71
C GLU A 34 -6.48 3.28 4.40
N LEU A 35 -7.62 3.81 4.00
CA LEU A 35 -7.83 5.20 3.65
C LEU A 35 -8.76 5.84 4.68
N LYS A 36 -8.38 7.01 5.20
CA LYS A 36 -9.23 7.86 6.03
C LYS A 36 -9.35 9.24 5.38
N ASN A 37 -10.57 9.61 5.03
CA ASN A 37 -10.87 10.97 4.58
C ASN A 37 -11.28 11.80 5.80
N GLN A 38 -10.43 12.74 6.20
CA GLN A 38 -10.69 13.74 7.23
C GLN A 38 -10.82 15.14 6.65
N SER A 39 -10.92 15.26 5.32
CA SER A 39 -11.31 16.51 4.68
C SER A 39 -12.79 16.75 4.95
N SER A 40 -13.12 17.96 5.37
CA SER A 40 -14.50 18.45 5.47
C SER A 40 -15.01 18.95 4.10
N LYS A 41 -14.09 19.36 3.23
CA LYS A 41 -14.38 19.99 1.94
C LYS A 41 -14.54 18.99 0.79
N TYR A 42 -13.78 17.90 0.79
CA TYR A 42 -13.64 17.02 -0.36
C TYR A 42 -14.21 15.63 -0.10
N THR A 43 -14.90 15.10 -1.10
CA THR A 43 -15.17 13.67 -1.24
C THR A 43 -14.11 13.05 -2.14
N LEU A 44 -13.47 11.96 -1.69
CA LEU A 44 -12.64 11.15 -2.57
C LEU A 44 -13.56 10.34 -3.49
N CYS A 45 -13.41 10.44 -4.81
CA CYS A 45 -14.24 9.67 -5.75
C CYS A 45 -13.47 9.25 -7.02
N ASN A 46 -14.14 8.47 -7.88
CA ASN A 46 -13.59 8.02 -9.16
C ASN A 46 -12.22 7.32 -9.03
N PRO A 47 -12.10 6.26 -8.20
CA PRO A 47 -10.83 5.59 -8.01
C PRO A 47 -10.32 5.02 -9.34
N ARG A 48 -9.03 5.27 -9.63
CA ARG A 48 -8.32 4.64 -10.76
C ARG A 48 -7.13 3.85 -10.22
N VAL A 49 -6.84 2.72 -10.85
CA VAL A 49 -5.77 1.81 -10.42
C VAL A 49 -4.91 1.47 -11.63
N TYR A 50 -3.59 1.55 -11.44
CA TYR A 50 -2.62 0.95 -12.33
C TYR A 50 -1.78 -0.09 -11.57
N MET A 51 -1.74 -1.31 -12.09
CA MET A 51 -0.92 -2.39 -11.53
C MET A 51 0.34 -2.59 -12.38
N GLY A 52 1.51 -2.36 -11.78
CA GLY A 52 2.79 -2.74 -12.39
C GLY A 52 3.08 -4.24 -12.23
N SER A 53 2.57 -4.84 -11.14
CA SER A 53 2.63 -6.28 -10.87
C SER A 53 1.59 -6.69 -9.83
N GLY A 54 0.98 -7.86 -10.03
CA GLY A 54 -0.09 -8.36 -9.15
C GLY A 54 -1.47 -7.98 -9.64
N ARG A 55 -2.45 -8.04 -8.73
CA ARG A 55 -3.85 -7.76 -9.00
C ARG A 55 -4.53 -7.10 -7.81
N CYS A 56 -5.58 -6.35 -8.08
CA CYS A 56 -6.52 -5.91 -7.08
C CYS A 56 -7.41 -7.10 -6.68
N THR A 57 -7.49 -7.41 -5.38
CA THR A 57 -8.33 -8.49 -4.85
C THR A 57 -9.54 -7.97 -4.10
N VAL A 58 -9.40 -6.82 -3.43
CA VAL A 58 -10.52 -6.06 -2.88
C VAL A 58 -10.43 -4.66 -3.48
N PRO A 59 -11.43 -4.23 -4.28
CA PRO A 59 -11.40 -2.95 -4.97
C PRO A 59 -11.48 -1.77 -4.00
N LEU A 60 -10.93 -0.65 -4.44
CA LEU A 60 -11.09 0.64 -3.77
C LEU A 60 -12.58 1.03 -3.73
N PRO A 61 -13.08 1.60 -2.62
CA PRO A 61 -14.43 2.12 -2.56
C PRO A 61 -14.68 3.15 -3.68
N PRO A 62 -15.86 3.14 -4.33
CA PRO A 62 -16.14 4.09 -5.41
C PRO A 62 -16.13 5.56 -4.93
N SER A 63 -16.39 5.77 -3.64
CA SER A 63 -16.32 7.07 -2.98
C SER A 63 -16.03 6.94 -1.49
N ILE A 64 -15.31 7.91 -0.91
CA ILE A 64 -15.09 8.05 0.53
C ILE A 64 -15.50 9.48 0.92
N GLN A 65 -16.61 9.58 1.64
CA GLN A 65 -17.18 10.85 2.12
C GLN A 65 -16.27 11.48 3.20
N PRO A 66 -16.47 12.77 3.53
CA PRO A 66 -15.90 13.37 4.74
C PRO A 66 -16.10 12.49 5.97
N ASP A 67 -15.09 12.48 6.84
CA ASP A 67 -15.03 11.71 8.10
C ASP A 67 -15.27 10.20 7.97
N SER A 68 -15.11 9.66 6.76
CA SER A 68 -15.30 8.24 6.47
C SER A 68 -14.00 7.56 6.08
N SER A 69 -14.02 6.22 6.10
CA SER A 69 -12.86 5.39 5.78
C SER A 69 -13.17 4.38 4.68
N GLY A 70 -12.12 3.86 4.06
CA GLY A 70 -12.18 2.84 3.02
C GLY A 70 -11.01 1.88 3.10
N GLU A 71 -11.16 0.69 2.54
CA GLU A 71 -10.11 -0.31 2.47
C GLU A 71 -10.00 -0.89 1.06
N ALA A 72 -8.79 -1.29 0.66
CA ALA A 72 -8.54 -2.12 -0.52
C ALA A 72 -7.40 -3.11 -0.28
N LEU A 73 -7.34 -4.16 -1.09
CA LEU A 73 -6.29 -5.18 -1.02
C LEU A 73 -5.72 -5.48 -2.39
N PHE A 74 -4.39 -5.49 -2.47
CA PHE A 74 -3.64 -5.81 -3.67
C PHE A 74 -2.68 -6.95 -3.40
N ALA A 75 -2.76 -8.03 -4.18
CA ALA A 75 -1.90 -9.21 -4.00
C ALA A 75 -1.10 -9.51 -5.27
N LYS A 76 0.04 -10.20 -5.10
CA LYS A 76 0.80 -10.72 -6.24
C LYS A 76 -0.04 -11.68 -7.08
N THR A 77 0.38 -11.84 -8.33
CA THR A 77 -0.14 -12.90 -9.19
C THR A 77 0.42 -14.25 -8.71
N PRO A 78 -0.42 -15.27 -8.48
CA PRO A 78 0.03 -16.60 -8.10
C PRO A 78 1.07 -17.16 -9.09
N ASN A 79 1.95 -18.03 -8.61
CA ASN A 79 2.95 -18.73 -9.43
C ASN A 79 3.93 -17.82 -10.21
N THR A 80 4.08 -16.57 -9.80
CA THR A 80 5.09 -15.64 -10.34
C THR A 80 6.13 -15.27 -9.28
N ALA A 81 7.38 -15.05 -9.72
CA ALA A 81 8.46 -14.48 -8.90
C ALA A 81 8.40 -12.94 -8.89
N ARG A 82 7.19 -12.38 -8.81
CA ARG A 82 6.94 -10.93 -8.78
C ARG A 82 6.20 -10.52 -7.51
N GLY A 83 6.36 -9.25 -7.15
CA GLY A 83 5.73 -8.64 -5.98
C GLY A 83 4.29 -8.18 -6.22
N SER A 84 3.75 -7.43 -5.26
CA SER A 84 2.52 -6.64 -5.43
C SER A 84 2.92 -5.18 -5.52
N VAL A 85 2.75 -4.58 -6.70
CA VAL A 85 3.22 -3.24 -7.00
C VAL A 85 2.20 -2.52 -7.87
N GLY A 86 1.76 -1.36 -7.43
CA GLY A 86 0.80 -0.58 -8.17
C GLY A 86 0.66 0.82 -7.59
N MET A 87 -0.26 1.56 -8.19
CA MET A 87 -0.68 2.84 -7.69
C MET A 87 -2.16 3.03 -7.93
N PHE A 88 -2.74 3.97 -7.19
CA PHE A 88 -4.10 4.41 -7.41
C PHE A 88 -4.23 5.91 -7.23
N THR A 89 -5.33 6.44 -7.74
CA THR A 89 -5.71 7.84 -7.56
C THR A 89 -7.17 7.96 -7.13
N TYR A 90 -7.51 9.03 -6.43
CA TYR A 90 -8.88 9.49 -6.22
C TYR A 90 -8.99 10.96 -6.58
N ASP A 91 -10.02 11.31 -7.34
CA ASP A 91 -10.33 12.70 -7.60
C ASP A 91 -10.84 13.36 -6.31
N LEU A 92 -10.38 14.59 -6.08
CA LEU A 92 -10.83 15.46 -4.99
C LEU A 92 -12.06 16.22 -5.48
N LYS A 93 -13.26 15.69 -5.18
CA LYS A 93 -14.51 16.37 -5.51
C LYS A 93 -14.87 17.36 -4.43
N ASP A 94 -14.85 18.64 -4.76
CA ASP A 94 -15.30 19.70 -3.88
C ASP A 94 -16.80 19.55 -3.61
N ASN A 95 -17.19 19.46 -2.34
CA ASN A 95 -18.57 19.21 -1.97
C ASN A 95 -19.48 20.42 -2.18
N SER A 96 -18.95 21.63 -2.23
CA SER A 96 -19.69 22.86 -2.52
C SER A 96 -19.90 23.04 -4.02
N THR A 97 -18.82 23.00 -4.80
CA THR A 97 -18.87 23.29 -6.25
C THR A 97 -19.20 22.06 -7.10
N LYS A 98 -19.08 20.85 -6.53
CA LYS A 98 -19.20 19.55 -7.19
C LYS A 98 -18.17 19.30 -8.30
N GLN A 99 -17.13 20.13 -8.39
CA GLN A 99 -16.06 20.00 -9.39
C GLN A 99 -14.86 19.22 -8.84
N CYS A 100 -14.07 18.65 -9.75
CA CYS A 100 -12.78 18.03 -9.46
C CYS A 100 -11.70 18.76 -10.26
N SER A 101 -10.75 19.41 -9.59
CA SER A 101 -9.58 20.03 -10.23
C SER A 101 -8.28 19.28 -9.94
N LYS A 102 -8.26 18.51 -8.86
CA LYS A 102 -7.10 17.76 -8.36
C LYS A 102 -7.46 16.33 -8.01
N LYS A 103 -6.44 15.49 -7.87
CA LYS A 103 -6.57 14.13 -7.36
C LYS A 103 -5.41 13.77 -6.45
N ILE A 104 -5.67 12.92 -5.46
CA ILE A 104 -4.58 12.30 -4.70
C ILE A 104 -4.03 11.12 -5.49
N ALA A 105 -2.75 10.81 -5.28
CA ALA A 105 -2.08 9.64 -5.81
C ALA A 105 -1.34 8.90 -4.70
N VAL A 106 -1.45 7.58 -4.70
CA VAL A 106 -0.76 6.70 -3.77
C VAL A 106 -0.12 5.57 -4.55
N LEU A 107 1.18 5.37 -4.36
CA LEU A 107 1.93 4.25 -4.93
C LEU A 107 2.43 3.35 -3.81
N PHE A 108 2.38 2.04 -4.03
CA PHE A 108 2.93 1.03 -3.12
C PHE A 108 3.79 0.02 -3.87
N LYS A 109 4.87 -0.41 -3.23
CA LYS A 109 5.80 -1.42 -3.73
C LYS A 109 6.09 -2.45 -2.64
N VAL A 110 5.59 -3.66 -2.83
CA VAL A 110 5.92 -4.82 -1.99
C VAL A 110 6.66 -5.84 -2.87
N PRO A 111 7.99 -5.80 -2.93
CA PRO A 111 8.77 -6.61 -3.87
C PRO A 111 8.76 -8.10 -3.50
N PHE A 112 9.00 -8.97 -4.48
CA PHE A 112 9.16 -10.41 -4.24
C PHE A 112 10.39 -10.69 -3.37
N ASP A 113 11.55 -10.21 -3.78
CA ASP A 113 12.78 -10.33 -2.97
C ASP A 113 13.05 -9.03 -2.20
N MET A 114 12.76 -9.06 -0.89
CA MET A 114 13.02 -7.94 0.02
C MET A 114 14.48 -7.79 0.43
N LYS A 115 15.36 -8.74 0.09
CA LYS A 115 16.82 -8.59 0.26
C LYS A 115 17.40 -7.69 -0.82
N LEU A 116 16.87 -7.81 -2.04
CA LEU A 116 17.31 -7.04 -3.21
C LEU A 116 16.56 -5.70 -3.33
N ASN A 117 15.29 -5.65 -2.95
CA ASN A 117 14.44 -4.48 -3.13
C ASN A 117 13.76 -4.07 -1.82
N SER A 118 13.56 -2.77 -1.62
CA SER A 118 12.88 -2.25 -0.43
C SER A 118 11.37 -2.19 -0.62
N VAL A 119 10.62 -2.37 0.48
CA VAL A 119 9.21 -1.97 0.55
C VAL A 119 9.16 -0.45 0.53
N GLU A 120 8.43 0.12 -0.41
CA GLU A 120 8.41 1.56 -0.71
C GLU A 120 6.98 2.04 -0.99
N TYR A 121 6.74 3.32 -0.72
CA TYR A 121 5.48 3.97 -1.02
C TYR A 121 5.71 5.44 -1.38
N ALA A 122 4.73 6.03 -2.05
CA ALA A 122 4.71 7.45 -2.37
C ALA A 122 3.29 8.00 -2.27
N VAL A 123 3.18 9.27 -1.89
CA VAL A 123 1.91 10.01 -1.82
C VAL A 123 2.07 11.42 -2.37
N GLY A 124 1.00 11.97 -2.94
CA GLY A 124 0.96 13.37 -3.34
C GLY A 124 -0.32 13.75 -4.07
N GLU A 125 -0.40 15.02 -4.44
CA GLU A 125 -1.46 15.58 -5.27
C GLU A 125 -1.02 15.67 -6.74
N LEU A 126 -1.96 15.44 -7.64
CA LEU A 126 -1.82 15.52 -9.07
C LEU A 126 -2.95 16.37 -9.66
N ASP A 127 -2.73 16.87 -10.86
CA ASP A 127 -3.80 17.51 -11.62
C ASP A 127 -4.87 16.49 -12.03
N VAL A 128 -6.16 16.88 -12.07
CA VAL A 128 -7.24 15.96 -12.44
C VAL A 128 -7.06 15.39 -13.86
N SER A 129 -6.39 16.13 -14.76
CA SER A 129 -6.08 15.70 -16.12
C SER A 129 -5.04 14.58 -16.19
N GLN A 130 -4.24 14.36 -15.14
CA GLN A 130 -3.24 13.30 -15.14
C GLN A 130 -3.89 11.92 -15.00
N GLU A 131 -3.62 11.07 -15.98
CA GLU A 131 -4.14 9.71 -16.01
C GLU A 131 -3.36 8.78 -15.06
N CYS A 132 -4.08 7.90 -14.37
CA CYS A 132 -3.48 6.81 -13.61
C CYS A 132 -3.05 5.68 -14.55
N ASN A 133 -1.89 5.84 -15.20
CA ASN A 133 -1.41 4.94 -16.24
C ASN A 133 0.05 4.50 -16.02
N ARG A 134 0.56 3.72 -16.98
CA ARG A 134 1.93 3.17 -16.94
C ARG A 134 3.02 4.24 -16.92
N ASP A 135 2.80 5.37 -17.59
CA ASP A 135 3.79 6.41 -17.73
C ASP A 135 3.94 7.17 -16.40
N LEU A 136 2.83 7.59 -15.79
CA LEU A 136 2.83 8.18 -14.45
C LEU A 136 3.48 7.24 -13.42
N TYR A 137 3.10 5.96 -13.42
CA TYR A 137 3.72 4.96 -12.56
C TYR A 137 5.24 4.87 -12.75
N ARG A 138 5.70 4.89 -14.00
CA ARG A 138 7.13 4.82 -14.34
C ARG A 138 7.87 6.05 -13.83
N GLU A 139 7.30 7.24 -13.97
CA GLU A 139 7.90 8.48 -13.49
C GLU A 139 8.08 8.49 -11.97
N ILE A 140 7.03 8.12 -11.23
CA ILE A 140 7.09 8.05 -9.76
C ILE A 140 8.05 6.93 -9.32
N SER A 141 7.98 5.75 -9.94
CA SER A 141 8.86 4.63 -9.59
C SER A 141 10.33 4.89 -9.91
N LYS A 142 10.64 5.71 -10.92
CA LYS A 142 12.00 6.15 -11.25
C LYS A 142 12.42 7.42 -10.50
N LYS A 143 11.54 7.98 -9.66
CA LYS A 143 11.75 9.24 -8.92
C LYS A 143 12.05 10.43 -9.83
N THR A 144 11.53 10.41 -11.06
CA THR A 144 11.62 11.56 -11.98
C THR A 144 10.43 12.49 -11.83
N ASN A 145 9.34 12.00 -11.24
CA ASN A 145 8.23 12.83 -10.79
C ASN A 145 8.58 13.49 -9.45
N ILE A 146 8.56 14.82 -9.42
CA ILE A 146 8.87 15.63 -8.22
C ILE A 146 7.62 16.05 -7.43
N THR A 147 6.41 15.76 -7.93
CA THR A 147 5.15 16.17 -7.28
C THR A 147 4.76 15.24 -6.15
N LEU A 148 5.21 13.98 -6.17
CA LEU A 148 4.98 13.02 -5.09
C LEU A 148 6.19 12.91 -4.17
N VAL A 149 5.90 12.80 -2.87
CA VAL A 149 6.90 12.44 -1.86
C VAL A 149 6.98 10.92 -1.80
N SER A 150 8.19 10.37 -1.91
CA SER A 150 8.43 8.91 -1.90
C SER A 150 9.44 8.48 -0.85
N GLY A 151 9.27 7.28 -0.30
CA GLY A 151 10.15 6.77 0.74
C GLY A 151 10.05 5.26 0.94
N LYS A 152 11.01 4.74 1.71
CA LYS A 152 11.01 3.35 2.16
C LYS A 152 10.09 3.21 3.37
N ALA A 153 9.45 2.06 3.53
CA ALA A 153 8.70 1.68 4.73
C ALA A 153 9.64 1.44 5.91
N LYS A 154 10.27 2.49 6.44
CA LYS A 154 11.17 2.41 7.60
C LYS A 154 11.00 3.57 8.59
N GLY A 155 9.95 4.39 8.38
CA GLY A 155 9.76 5.64 9.08
C GLY A 155 10.73 6.74 8.61
N PRO A 156 10.45 8.02 8.92
CA PRO A 156 9.17 8.54 9.45
C PRO A 156 8.02 8.42 8.43
N SER A 157 6.81 8.82 8.84
CA SER A 157 5.66 8.95 7.95
C SER A 157 5.98 9.86 6.77
N LEU A 158 5.44 9.56 5.59
CA LEU A 158 5.44 10.52 4.49
C LEU A 158 4.36 11.56 4.72
N LYS A 159 4.69 12.81 4.41
CA LYS A 159 3.78 13.95 4.42
C LYS A 159 3.92 14.68 3.09
N HIS A 160 2.80 14.91 2.42
CA HIS A 160 2.69 15.81 1.29
C HIS A 160 1.73 16.93 1.66
N GLU A 161 2.10 18.18 1.37
CA GLU A 161 1.30 19.36 1.62
C GLU A 161 1.11 20.12 0.31
N SER A 162 -0.13 20.44 -0.01
CA SER A 162 -0.51 21.27 -1.15
C SER A 162 -1.40 22.42 -0.69
N GLU A 163 -1.90 23.24 -1.61
CA GLU A 163 -2.91 24.27 -1.31
C GLU A 163 -4.30 23.67 -1.00
N ASN A 164 -4.56 22.42 -1.42
CA ASN A 164 -5.89 21.81 -1.30
C ASN A 164 -5.99 20.83 -0.13
N VAL A 165 -5.01 19.92 0.00
CA VAL A 165 -5.01 18.88 1.02
C VAL A 165 -3.63 18.60 1.58
N THR A 166 -3.62 18.12 2.83
CA THR A 166 -2.46 17.43 3.42
C THR A 166 -2.68 15.92 3.37
N ILE A 167 -1.69 15.19 2.87
CA ILE A 167 -1.69 13.72 2.81
C ILE A 167 -0.60 13.17 3.74
N LEU A 168 -1.03 12.41 4.75
CA LEU A 168 -0.14 11.68 5.65
C LEU A 168 -0.22 10.19 5.35
N ALA A 169 0.93 9.52 5.28
CA ALA A 169 0.97 8.09 5.07
C ALA A 169 2.06 7.38 5.86
N THR A 170 1.76 6.16 6.29
CA THR A 170 2.72 5.21 6.87
C THR A 170 2.56 3.85 6.22
N MET A 171 3.66 3.09 6.15
CA MET A 171 3.65 1.73 5.58
C MET A 171 4.48 0.78 6.43
N SER A 172 3.97 -0.43 6.67
CA SER A 172 4.70 -1.50 7.37
C SER A 172 5.72 -2.19 6.45
N LYS A 173 6.87 -2.60 7.00
CA LYS A 173 7.96 -3.26 6.26
C LYS A 173 7.84 -4.79 6.27
N CYS A 174 6.87 -5.37 5.58
CA CYS A 174 6.72 -6.83 5.52
C CYS A 174 6.11 -7.31 4.19
N ASN A 175 6.00 -8.63 4.04
CA ASN A 175 5.44 -9.27 2.84
C ASN A 175 3.92 -9.03 2.69
N THR A 176 3.23 -8.77 3.80
CA THR A 176 1.79 -8.50 3.88
C THR A 176 1.59 -7.08 4.40
N ALA A 177 2.10 -6.11 3.64
CA ALA A 177 2.20 -4.74 4.10
C ALA A 177 0.82 -4.09 4.27
N VAL A 178 0.73 -3.15 5.19
CA VAL A 178 -0.39 -2.22 5.34
C VAL A 178 0.14 -0.82 5.09
N ILE A 179 -0.55 -0.05 4.24
CA ILE A 179 -0.38 1.40 4.14
C ILE A 179 -1.62 2.05 4.76
N LYS A 180 -1.40 3.00 5.68
CA LYS A 180 -2.45 3.87 6.19
C LYS A 180 -2.27 5.24 5.57
N VAL A 181 -3.32 5.75 4.93
CA VAL A 181 -3.33 7.05 4.26
C VAL A 181 -4.44 7.89 4.89
N GLN A 182 -4.08 9.09 5.30
CA GLN A 182 -5.00 10.09 5.82
C GLN A 182 -4.95 11.32 4.93
N VAL A 183 -6.12 11.81 4.54
CA VAL A 183 -6.27 13.05 3.76
C VAL A 183 -7.03 14.04 4.63
N SER A 184 -6.51 15.25 4.78
CA SER A 184 -7.19 16.36 5.45
C SER A 184 -7.13 17.60 4.58
N ASP A 185 -7.98 18.57 4.88
CA ASP A 185 -7.82 19.92 4.33
C ASP A 185 -6.44 20.48 4.71
N SER A 186 -5.86 21.32 3.86
CA SER A 186 -4.59 22.03 4.13
C SER A 186 -4.74 23.11 5.19
#